data_AF-A0A7W0K0F9-F1
#
_entry.id   AF-A0A7W0K0F9-F1
#
_cell.length_a   1.000
_cell.length_b   1.000
_cell.length_c   1.000
_cell.angle_alpha   90.00
_cell.angle_beta   90.00
_cell.angle_gamma   90.00
#
_symmetry.space_group_name_H-M   'P 1'
#
loop_
_entity.id
_entity.type
_entity.pdbx_description
1 polymer ?
#
loop_
_entity_poly.entity_id
_entity_poly.type
_entity_poly.pdbx_seq_one_letter_code
_entity_poly.pdbx_strand_id
1 'polypeptide(L)'
;MGRPTAILCAAATAVLAAGCGGDIEVPTDQKTARKGAVLFYERCSGCHSLEAANAYGSKPEGTLQGGERSNGPNFNVRKESRDDVLFAIRNGGFSGGIMPANVVVGNDAEAVADFLSKYSGKGD
;
A
#
# COMPACT_ATOMS: atom_id res chain seq x y z
N MET A 1 64.01 15.50 11.95
CA MET A 1 63.64 15.27 10.55
C MET A 1 62.19 14.80 10.53
N GLY A 2 61.33 15.53 9.82
CA GLY A 2 59.87 15.59 10.02
C GLY A 2 59.10 14.33 9.62
N ARG A 3 57.91 14.20 10.23
CA ARG A 3 56.90 13.16 9.98
C ARG A 3 56.21 13.40 8.63
N PRO A 4 55.76 12.35 7.93
CA PRO A 4 54.58 12.44 7.09
C PRO A 4 53.43 11.62 7.69
N THR A 5 52.39 12.33 8.13
CA THR A 5 51.08 11.82 8.51
C THR A 5 50.36 11.37 7.24
N ALA A 6 50.12 10.07 7.05
CA ALA A 6 49.42 9.55 5.87
C ALA A 6 47.90 9.42 6.13
N ILE A 7 47.18 10.43 5.66
CA ILE A 7 45.93 10.39 4.87
C ILE A 7 44.83 9.41 5.32
N LEU A 8 43.88 10.03 6.02
CA LEU A 8 42.43 9.83 6.06
C LEU A 8 41.82 9.10 4.83
N CYS A 9 41.27 7.89 5.02
CA CYS A 9 40.27 7.30 4.13
C CYS A 9 38.90 7.29 4.83
N ALA A 10 38.12 8.33 4.57
CA ALA A 10 36.72 8.41 4.97
C ALA A 10 35.90 7.42 4.13
N ALA A 11 35.37 6.36 4.75
CA ALA A 11 34.35 5.52 4.15
C ALA A 11 33.01 6.25 4.25
N ALA A 12 32.59 6.86 3.15
CA ALA A 12 31.27 7.45 3.00
C ALA A 12 30.21 6.33 2.87
N THR A 13 29.49 6.04 3.95
CA THR A 13 28.23 5.28 3.87
C THR A 13 27.14 6.22 3.38
N ALA A 14 26.93 6.26 2.07
CA ALA A 14 25.76 6.88 1.47
C ALA A 14 24.53 6.02 1.82
N VAL A 15 23.76 6.44 2.84
CA VAL A 15 22.41 5.92 3.07
C VAL A 15 21.53 6.48 1.95
N LEU A 16 21.26 5.65 0.95
CA LEU A 16 20.25 5.89 -0.07
C LEU A 16 18.86 5.78 0.59
N ALA A 17 18.42 6.81 1.30
CA ALA A 17 17.03 7.01 1.67
C ALA A 17 16.27 7.56 0.45
N ALA A 18 16.16 6.75 -0.61
CA ALA A 18 15.33 7.06 -1.76
C ALA A 18 14.04 6.23 -1.67
N GLY A 19 13.08 6.74 -0.90
CA GLY A 19 11.69 6.32 -0.98
C GLY A 19 10.84 7.58 -0.83
N CYS A 20 9.94 7.83 -1.78
CA CYS A 20 8.91 8.86 -1.64
C CYS A 20 8.04 8.45 -0.44
N GLY A 21 8.40 8.95 0.74
CA GLY A 21 7.93 8.47 2.03
C GLY A 21 6.63 9.13 2.43
N GLY A 22 5.59 8.31 2.57
CA GLY A 22 4.46 8.63 3.42
C GLY A 22 4.27 7.48 4.41
N ASP A 23 3.61 7.79 5.53
CA ASP A 23 3.51 6.89 6.67
C ASP A 23 2.21 6.08 6.67
N ILE A 24 2.30 4.84 7.14
CA ILE A 24 1.12 4.02 7.46
C ILE A 24 0.48 4.56 8.75
N GLU A 25 -0.74 5.06 8.65
CA GLU A 25 -1.47 5.70 9.76
C GLU A 25 -2.05 4.70 10.77
N VAL A 26 -2.11 3.41 10.40
CA VAL A 26 -2.63 2.36 11.30
C VAL A 26 -1.76 2.26 12.56
N PRO A 27 -2.32 2.39 13.78
CA PRO A 27 -1.58 2.26 15.03
C PRO A 27 -0.77 0.96 15.15
N THR A 28 0.40 1.03 15.81
CA THR A 28 1.33 -0.10 15.93
C THR A 28 0.86 -1.21 16.86
N ASP A 29 -0.08 -0.93 17.77
CA ASP A 29 -0.73 -1.89 18.64
C ASP A 29 -1.76 -2.77 17.90
N GLN A 30 -2.32 -2.28 16.79
CA GLN A 30 -3.21 -3.02 15.89
C GLN A 30 -2.42 -3.90 14.90
N LYS A 31 -1.66 -4.86 15.42
CA LYS A 31 -0.66 -5.65 14.66
C LYS A 31 -1.17 -6.23 13.34
N THR A 32 -2.35 -6.86 13.32
CA THR A 32 -2.93 -7.48 12.12
C THR A 32 -3.30 -6.42 11.07
N ALA A 33 -4.00 -5.37 11.48
CA ALA A 33 -4.40 -4.29 10.57
C ALA A 33 -3.18 -3.51 10.05
N ARG A 34 -2.16 -3.28 10.91
CA ARG A 34 -0.88 -2.64 10.53
C ARG A 34 -0.18 -3.47 9.47
N LYS A 35 -0.09 -4.79 9.67
CA LYS A 35 0.45 -5.72 8.66
C LYS A 35 -0.36 -5.65 7.36
N GLY A 36 -1.69 -5.64 7.45
CA GLY A 36 -2.57 -5.50 6.30
C GLY A 36 -2.35 -4.21 5.52
N ALA A 37 -2.13 -3.09 6.20
CA ALA A 37 -1.83 -1.80 5.59
C ALA A 37 -0.48 -1.78 4.86
N VAL A 38 0.56 -2.38 5.44
CA VAL A 38 1.86 -2.55 4.78
C VAL A 38 1.73 -3.40 3.53
N LEU A 39 1.04 -4.55 3.62
CA LEU A 39 0.78 -5.41 2.46
C LEU A 39 -0.03 -4.69 1.38
N PHE A 40 -1.03 -3.90 1.78
CA PHE A 40 -1.82 -3.10 0.86
C PHE A 40 -0.95 -2.08 0.12
N TYR A 41 -0.07 -1.37 0.84
CA TYR A 41 0.89 -0.46 0.22
C TYR A 41 1.80 -1.18 -0.77
N GLU A 42 2.36 -2.32 -0.39
CA GLU A 42 3.31 -3.05 -1.24
C GLU A 42 2.68 -3.71 -2.47
N ARG A 43 1.40 -4.12 -2.37
CA ARG A 43 0.77 -5.02 -3.36
C ARG A 43 -0.44 -4.44 -4.08
N CYS A 44 -1.09 -3.43 -3.50
CA CYS A 44 -2.37 -2.91 -3.99
C CYS A 44 -2.31 -1.41 -4.36
N SER A 45 -1.34 -0.65 -3.82
CA SER A 45 -1.27 0.81 -3.96
C SER A 45 -1.09 1.31 -5.38
N GLY A 46 -0.60 0.48 -6.30
CA GLY A 46 -0.45 0.84 -7.71
C GLY A 46 -1.79 0.99 -8.45
N CYS A 47 -2.89 0.49 -7.88
CA CYS A 47 -4.22 0.57 -8.50
C CYS A 47 -5.29 1.13 -7.56
N HIS A 48 -5.09 1.05 -6.25
CA HIS A 48 -6.08 1.47 -5.26
C HIS A 48 -5.57 2.63 -4.41
N SER A 49 -6.49 3.53 -4.06
CA SER A 49 -6.25 4.59 -3.09
C SER A 49 -6.80 4.23 -1.73
N LEU A 50 -5.99 4.48 -0.69
CA LEU A 50 -6.39 4.48 0.71
C LEU A 50 -5.33 5.23 1.52
N GLU A 51 -5.71 6.37 2.10
CA GLU A 51 -4.81 7.26 2.86
C GLU A 51 -4.19 6.57 4.07
N ALA A 52 -4.95 5.75 4.79
CA ALA A 52 -4.45 5.00 5.94
C ALA A 52 -3.29 4.03 5.61
N ALA A 53 -3.11 3.70 4.33
CA ALA A 53 -2.00 2.89 3.82
C ALA A 53 -1.04 3.68 2.92
N ASN A 54 -1.12 5.01 2.89
CA ASN A 54 -0.31 5.87 2.02
C ASN A 54 -0.37 5.44 0.53
N ALA A 55 -1.58 5.12 0.06
CA ALA A 55 -1.80 4.58 -1.27
C ALA A 55 -2.67 5.52 -2.10
N TYR A 56 -2.27 5.78 -3.36
CA TYR A 56 -2.88 6.78 -4.24
C TYR A 56 -3.03 6.29 -5.68
N GLY A 57 -3.26 4.99 -5.89
CA GLY A 57 -3.31 4.38 -7.23
C GLY A 57 -4.67 4.45 -7.93
N SER A 58 -5.73 4.88 -7.25
CA SER A 58 -7.02 5.07 -7.90
C SER A 58 -7.02 6.30 -8.79
N LYS A 59 -8.00 6.35 -9.69
CA LYS A 59 -8.24 7.52 -10.53
C LYS A 59 -8.46 8.79 -9.66
N PRO A 60 -7.78 9.91 -9.93
CA PRO A 60 -8.03 11.17 -9.24
C PRO A 60 -9.48 11.64 -9.41
N GLU A 61 -10.03 12.25 -8.37
CA GLU A 61 -11.38 12.82 -8.42
C GLU A 61 -11.53 13.89 -9.51
N GLY A 62 -12.72 14.03 -10.09
CA GLY A 62 -13.02 15.05 -11.11
C GLY A 62 -12.47 14.80 -12.51
N THR A 63 -11.73 13.71 -12.73
CA THR A 63 -11.25 13.36 -14.08
C THR A 63 -12.37 12.69 -14.90
N LEU A 64 -12.84 13.37 -15.96
CA LEU A 64 -13.95 12.89 -16.80
C LEU A 64 -13.51 12.02 -17.99
N GLN A 65 -12.27 12.18 -18.46
CA GLN A 65 -11.70 11.32 -19.52
C GLN A 65 -11.24 9.99 -18.93
N GLY A 66 -11.35 8.91 -19.72
CA GLY A 66 -11.09 7.54 -19.30
C GLY A 66 -9.74 7.42 -18.62
N GLY A 67 -9.74 7.13 -17.32
CA GLY A 67 -8.51 6.75 -16.63
C GLY A 67 -8.00 5.45 -17.23
N GLU A 68 -6.75 5.09 -16.94
CA GLU A 68 -6.27 3.77 -17.32
C GLU A 68 -7.26 2.70 -16.83
N ARG A 69 -7.55 1.73 -17.70
CA ARG A 69 -8.49 0.64 -17.42
C ARG A 69 -8.11 -0.14 -16.14
N SER A 70 -6.88 0.01 -15.67
CA SER A 70 -6.25 -0.56 -14.48
C SER A 70 -6.59 0.12 -13.15
N ASN A 71 -7.29 1.26 -13.12
CA ASN A 71 -7.59 1.94 -11.85
C ASN A 71 -8.60 1.15 -11.01
N GLY A 72 -8.19 0.74 -9.81
CA GLY A 72 -9.03 0.13 -8.80
C GLY A 72 -9.85 1.15 -8.00
N PRO A 73 -10.90 0.70 -7.27
CA PRO A 73 -11.68 1.54 -6.37
C PRO A 73 -10.85 2.36 -5.38
N ASN A 74 -11.30 3.59 -5.13
CA ASN A 74 -10.81 4.43 -4.03
C ASN A 74 -11.50 3.99 -2.73
N PHE A 75 -10.74 3.42 -1.80
CA PHE A 75 -11.25 2.94 -0.52
C PHE A 75 -11.32 4.00 0.56
N ASN A 76 -10.86 5.24 0.30
CA ASN A 76 -11.23 6.37 1.16
C ASN A 76 -12.76 6.51 1.18
N VAL A 77 -13.40 6.44 0.02
CA VAL A 77 -14.87 6.60 -0.11
C VAL A 77 -15.63 5.28 -0.11
N ARG A 78 -15.09 4.23 -0.72
CA ARG A 78 -15.79 2.94 -0.82
C ARG A 78 -15.52 2.10 0.43
N LYS A 79 -16.57 1.75 1.16
CA LYS A 79 -16.52 0.81 2.27
C LYS A 79 -16.49 -0.64 1.77
N GLU A 80 -15.61 -1.44 2.36
CA GLU A 80 -15.57 -2.89 2.15
C GLU A 80 -15.92 -3.67 3.42
N SER A 81 -16.54 -4.84 3.23
CA SER A 81 -16.60 -5.87 4.25
C SER A 81 -15.40 -6.82 4.14
N ARG A 82 -15.10 -7.55 5.21
CA ARG A 82 -13.99 -8.51 5.23
C ARG A 82 -14.16 -9.63 4.21
N ASP A 83 -15.36 -10.18 4.10
CA ASP A 83 -15.66 -11.31 3.20
C ASP A 83 -15.61 -10.89 1.73
N ASP A 84 -16.08 -9.67 1.44
CA ASP A 84 -15.97 -9.04 0.13
C ASP A 84 -14.52 -8.89 -0.32
N VAL A 85 -13.64 -8.45 0.60
CA VAL A 85 -12.20 -8.32 0.31
C VAL A 85 -11.57 -9.68 0.03
N LEU A 86 -11.87 -10.69 0.85
CA LEU A 86 -11.34 -12.04 0.64
C LEU A 86 -11.82 -12.64 -0.67
N PHE A 87 -13.08 -12.42 -1.03
CA PHE A 87 -13.63 -12.82 -2.31
C PHE A 87 -12.89 -12.13 -3.46
N ALA A 88 -12.76 -10.81 -3.41
CA ALA A 88 -12.08 -10.04 -4.45
C ALA A 88 -10.59 -10.44 -4.60
N ILE A 89 -9.86 -10.61 -3.50
CA ILE A 89 -8.46 -11.05 -3.54
C ILE A 89 -8.33 -12.42 -4.21
N ARG A 90 -9.21 -13.38 -3.87
CA ARG A 90 -9.14 -14.74 -4.44
C ARG A 90 -9.50 -14.79 -5.92
N ASN A 91 -10.41 -13.92 -6.37
CA ASN A 91 -11.00 -14.00 -7.71
C ASN A 91 -10.48 -12.96 -8.71
N GLY A 92 -9.66 -12.00 -8.27
CA GLY A 92 -9.20 -10.92 -9.15
C GLY A 92 -10.23 -9.79 -9.28
N GLY A 93 -10.77 -9.38 -8.14
CA GLY A 93 -11.90 -8.45 -8.05
C GLY A 93 -13.23 -9.13 -8.31
N PHE A 94 -14.32 -8.36 -8.20
CA PHE A 94 -15.68 -8.89 -8.38
C PHE A 94 -16.01 -9.32 -9.82
N SER A 95 -15.23 -8.85 -10.80
CA SER A 95 -15.38 -9.20 -12.22
C SER A 95 -14.32 -10.17 -12.74
N GLY A 96 -13.24 -10.42 -11.98
CA GLY A 96 -12.10 -11.23 -12.40
C GLY A 96 -11.29 -10.68 -13.58
N GLY A 97 -11.53 -9.43 -14.00
CA GLY A 97 -11.04 -8.92 -15.28
C GLY A 97 -9.73 -8.14 -15.24
N ILE A 98 -9.50 -7.33 -14.20
CA ILE A 98 -8.41 -6.35 -14.16
C ILE A 98 -7.51 -6.54 -12.94
N MET A 99 -8.11 -6.70 -11.76
CA MET A 99 -7.37 -7.02 -10.55
C MET A 99 -6.82 -8.45 -10.66
N PRO A 100 -5.53 -8.70 -10.42
CA PRO A 100 -5.01 -10.06 -10.44
C PRO A 100 -5.62 -10.91 -9.33
N ALA A 101 -5.83 -12.21 -9.56
CA ALA A 101 -6.24 -13.13 -8.52
C ALA A 101 -5.05 -13.51 -7.62
N ASN A 102 -5.32 -13.77 -6.34
CA ASN A 102 -4.36 -14.24 -5.34
C ASN A 102 -3.12 -13.34 -5.17
N VAL A 103 -3.29 -12.02 -5.27
CA VAL A 103 -2.22 -11.02 -5.03
C VAL A 103 -1.55 -11.20 -3.66
N VAL A 104 -2.33 -11.63 -2.67
CA VAL A 104 -1.90 -12.13 -1.37
C VAL A 104 -2.71 -13.38 -1.02
N VAL A 105 -2.19 -14.24 -0.16
CA VAL A 105 -2.82 -15.53 0.20
C VAL A 105 -2.70 -15.83 1.69
N GLY A 106 -3.52 -16.76 2.18
CA GLY A 106 -3.49 -17.21 3.57
C GLY A 106 -3.60 -16.05 4.56
N ASN A 107 -2.75 -16.05 5.59
CA ASN A 107 -2.76 -15.02 6.64
C ASN A 107 -2.53 -13.59 6.13
N ASP A 108 -1.89 -13.42 4.97
CA ASP A 108 -1.68 -12.10 4.38
C ASP A 108 -2.97 -11.56 3.77
N ALA A 109 -3.76 -12.42 3.11
CA ALA A 109 -5.09 -12.07 2.62
C ALA A 109 -6.04 -11.70 3.79
N GLU A 110 -6.01 -12.48 4.87
CA GLU A 110 -6.80 -12.21 6.07
C GLU A 110 -6.40 -10.89 6.74
N ALA A 111 -5.10 -10.54 6.74
CA ALA A 111 -4.62 -9.26 7.28
C ALA A 111 -5.05 -8.06 6.43
N VAL A 112 -4.98 -8.17 5.09
CA VAL A 112 -5.47 -7.12 4.18
C VAL A 112 -6.98 -6.95 4.32
N ALA A 113 -7.73 -8.04 4.48
CA ALA A 113 -9.18 -7.99 4.72
C ALA A 113 -9.55 -7.35 6.07
N ASP A 114 -8.83 -7.68 7.14
CA ASP A 114 -8.98 -7.02 8.45
C ASP A 114 -8.71 -5.51 8.35
N PHE A 115 -7.62 -5.12 7.69
CA PHE A 115 -7.28 -3.72 7.46
C PHE A 115 -8.37 -2.99 6.67
N LEU A 116 -8.75 -3.47 5.48
CA LEU A 116 -9.74 -2.80 4.65
C LEU A 116 -11.12 -2.73 5.32
N SER A 117 -11.56 -3.78 6.01
CA SER A 117 -12.83 -3.75 6.74
C SER A 117 -12.89 -2.66 7.83
N LYS A 118 -11.74 -2.35 8.45
CA LYS A 118 -11.65 -1.32 9.50
C LYS A 118 -11.45 0.08 8.95
N TYR A 119 -10.63 0.24 7.91
CA TYR A 119 -10.12 1.54 7.47
C TYR A 119 -10.75 2.09 6.19
N SER A 120 -11.42 1.27 5.39
CA SER A 120 -12.13 1.78 4.19
C SER A 120 -13.39 2.59 4.55
N GLY A 121 -13.83 3.44 3.63
CA GLY A 121 -15.05 4.26 3.73
C GLY A 121 -15.00 5.32 4.83
N LYS A 122 -13.81 5.87 5.10
CA LYS A 122 -13.54 6.88 6.14
C LYS A 122 -13.13 8.25 5.59
N GLY A 123 -13.04 8.40 4.28
CA GLY A 123 -12.80 9.69 3.64
C GLY A 123 -14.00 10.61 3.83
N ASP A 124 -13.72 11.87 4.15
CA ASP A 124 -14.70 12.94 4.38
C ASP A 124 -15.49 13.31 3.11
#